data_AF-A0A1I3CMD4-F1
#
_entry.id   AF-A0A1I3CMD4-F1
#
_cell.length_a   1.000
_cell.length_b   1.000
_cell.length_c   1.000
_cell.angle_alpha   90.00
_cell.angle_beta   90.00
_cell.angle_gamma   90.00
#
_symmetry.space_group_name_H-M   'P 1'
#
loop_
_entity.id
_entity.type
_entity.pdbx_description
1 polymer ?
#
loop_
_entity_poly.entity_id
_entity_poly.type
_entity_poly.pdbx_seq_one_letter_code
_entity_poly.pdbx_strand_id
1 'polypeptide(L)'
;MGTRGTMRHRVVGGMIAGLLLLAATPAMAETPAEQISSFRLKHGEVRVVRDATLDRIAMDQARAMAAKDDLSHDVLGPFNRRVAPAGAGRAAENIAYGYDNFEKTLGQWIDSSGHRKNLLLHNASRVGIASARNASGKRTYWAMVIAGDYEPKKGKGKKDKEPLVAVKREAAPASKPKSSNCHIKLLSLCI
;
A
#
# COMPACT_ATOMS: atom_id res chain seq x y z
N MET A 1 -45.40 -13.73 83.79
CA MET A 1 -43.95 -13.46 83.71
C MET A 1 -43.40 -14.06 82.43
N GLY A 2 -42.59 -13.29 81.68
CA GLY A 2 -41.81 -13.72 80.50
C GLY A 2 -42.63 -13.83 79.21
N THR A 3 -42.18 -13.38 78.04
CA THR A 3 -40.93 -12.73 77.59
C THR A 3 -41.20 -12.12 76.22
N ARG A 4 -40.64 -10.94 75.93
CA ARG A 4 -40.65 -10.26 74.63
C ARG A 4 -39.95 -11.10 73.56
N GLY A 5 -40.53 -11.18 72.37
CA GLY A 5 -39.85 -11.68 71.17
C GLY A 5 -40.02 -10.68 70.02
N THR A 6 -39.06 -9.77 69.86
CA THR A 6 -38.95 -8.89 68.68
C THR A 6 -38.03 -9.55 67.66
N MET A 7 -38.61 -10.16 66.62
CA MET A 7 -37.83 -10.70 65.51
C MET A 7 -37.61 -9.61 64.46
N ARG A 8 -36.41 -9.01 64.48
CA ARG A 8 -35.93 -8.10 63.44
C ARG A 8 -35.53 -8.94 62.22
N HIS A 9 -36.32 -8.88 61.14
CA HIS A 9 -35.90 -9.39 59.84
C HIS A 9 -34.84 -8.45 59.25
N ARG A 10 -33.59 -8.93 59.17
CA ARG A 10 -32.54 -8.29 58.37
C ARG A 10 -32.73 -8.68 56.91
N VAL A 11 -33.19 -7.74 56.08
CA VAL A 11 -33.16 -7.88 54.63
C VAL A 11 -31.70 -7.67 54.20
N VAL A 12 -31.02 -8.75 53.81
CA VAL A 12 -29.72 -8.67 53.12
C VAL A 12 -30.01 -8.41 51.64
N GLY A 13 -29.90 -7.15 51.21
CA GLY A 13 -29.99 -6.78 49.80
C GLY A 13 -28.73 -7.23 49.07
N GLY A 14 -28.87 -8.23 48.20
CA GLY A 14 -27.80 -8.66 47.30
C GLY A 14 -27.63 -7.65 46.17
N MET A 15 -26.52 -6.90 46.19
CA MET A 15 -26.05 -6.16 45.02
C MET A 15 -25.52 -7.16 43.99
N ILE A 16 -26.30 -7.46 42.96
CA ILE A 16 -25.78 -8.16 41.77
C ILE A 16 -24.95 -7.13 40.99
N ALA A 17 -23.64 -7.14 41.20
CA ALA A 17 -22.69 -6.44 40.35
C ALA A 17 -22.68 -7.12 38.98
N GLY A 18 -23.34 -6.52 38.00
CA GLY A 18 -23.28 -6.95 36.61
C GLY A 18 -21.87 -6.73 36.04
N LEU A 19 -21.12 -7.82 35.86
CA LEU A 19 -19.83 -7.80 35.18
C LEU A 19 -20.08 -7.63 33.66
N LEU A 20 -20.00 -6.40 33.17
CA LEU A 20 -19.93 -6.09 31.75
C LEU A 20 -18.58 -6.59 31.21
N LEU A 21 -18.59 -7.77 30.57
CA LEU A 21 -17.48 -8.27 29.77
C LEU A 21 -17.34 -7.42 28.49
N LEU A 22 -16.42 -6.45 28.50
CA LEU A 22 -15.92 -5.86 27.26
C LEU A 22 -15.07 -6.91 26.55
N ALA A 23 -15.64 -7.57 25.54
CA ALA A 23 -14.88 -8.40 24.62
C ALA A 23 -13.97 -7.49 23.78
N ALA A 24 -12.68 -7.44 24.10
CA ALA A 24 -11.69 -6.81 23.24
C ALA A 24 -11.51 -7.66 21.97
N THR A 25 -11.85 -7.10 20.81
CA THR A 25 -11.56 -7.74 19.53
C THR A 25 -10.05 -7.71 19.30
N PRO A 26 -9.41 -8.85 18.94
CA PRO A 26 -7.99 -8.84 18.61
C PRO A 26 -7.77 -7.99 17.36
N ALA A 27 -6.92 -6.97 17.46
CA ALA A 27 -6.44 -6.24 16.30
C ALA A 27 -5.55 -7.18 15.47
N MET A 28 -5.92 -7.44 14.21
CA MET A 28 -5.07 -8.17 13.27
C MET A 28 -3.85 -7.32 12.92
N ALA A 29 -2.66 -7.92 12.88
CA ALA A 29 -1.46 -7.22 12.45
C ALA A 29 -1.57 -6.82 10.97
N GLU A 30 -1.33 -5.54 10.66
CA GLU A 30 -1.34 -5.03 9.29
C GLU A 30 -0.23 -5.69 8.46
N THR A 31 -0.56 -6.13 7.25
CA THR A 31 0.43 -6.61 6.29
C THR A 31 1.40 -5.49 5.88
N PRO A 32 2.61 -5.80 5.41
CA PRO A 32 3.56 -4.80 4.92
C PRO A 32 2.98 -3.82 3.87
N ALA A 33 2.13 -4.31 2.96
CA ALA A 33 1.49 -3.47 1.95
C ALA A 33 0.40 -2.55 2.55
N GLU A 34 -0.30 -3.01 3.60
CA GLU A 34 -1.24 -2.18 4.34
C GLU A 34 -0.53 -1.09 5.12
N GLN A 35 0.59 -1.39 5.80
CA GLN A 35 1.38 -0.40 6.51
C GLN A 35 1.91 0.70 5.56
N ILE A 36 2.44 0.31 4.38
CA ILE A 36 2.83 1.27 3.33
C ILE A 36 1.62 2.09 2.87
N SER A 37 0.48 1.44 2.63
CA SER A 37 -0.75 2.12 2.19
C SER A 37 -1.27 3.11 3.24
N SER A 38 -1.23 2.75 4.53
CA SER A 38 -1.61 3.61 5.65
C SER A 38 -0.71 4.83 5.75
N PHE A 39 0.60 4.68 5.53
CA PHE A 39 1.53 5.80 5.41
C PHE A 39 1.20 6.69 4.19
N ARG A 40 1.01 6.10 3.01
CA ARG A 40 0.68 6.82 1.77
C ARG A 40 -0.60 7.64 1.88
N LEU A 41 -1.67 7.06 2.45
CA LEU A 41 -2.96 7.73 2.64
C LEU A 41 -2.85 8.97 3.53
N LYS A 42 -2.06 8.91 4.61
CA LYS A 42 -1.81 10.07 5.49
C LYS A 42 -1.08 11.22 4.79
N HIS A 43 -0.49 10.95 3.63
CA HIS A 43 0.26 11.90 2.81
C HIS A 43 -0.41 12.20 1.47
N GLY A 44 -1.70 11.89 1.32
CA GLY A 44 -2.48 12.23 0.12
C GLY A 44 -2.24 11.32 -1.08
N GLU A 45 -1.50 10.23 -0.90
CA GLU A 45 -1.25 9.23 -1.93
C GLU A 45 -2.26 8.08 -1.86
N VAL A 46 -2.45 7.37 -2.98
CA VAL A 46 -3.35 6.22 -3.05
C VAL A 46 -2.73 4.95 -2.43
N ARG A 47 -3.59 4.01 -2.05
CA ARG A 47 -3.18 2.68 -1.58
C ARG A 47 -2.43 1.91 -2.68
N VAL A 48 -1.51 1.07 -2.24
CA VAL A 48 -0.83 0.10 -3.11
C VAL A 48 -1.32 -1.31 -2.81
N VAL A 49 -1.36 -2.16 -3.83
CA VAL A 49 -1.63 -3.60 -3.68
C VAL A 49 -0.40 -4.42 -4.07
N ARG A 50 -0.31 -5.64 -3.55
CA ARG A 50 0.74 -6.59 -3.90
C ARG A 50 0.72 -6.89 -5.41
N ASP A 51 1.89 -6.97 -6.02
CA ASP A 51 2.04 -7.40 -7.41
C ASP A 51 3.07 -8.52 -7.51
N ALA A 52 2.71 -9.65 -8.12
CA ALA A 52 3.58 -10.82 -8.18
C ALA A 52 4.89 -10.58 -8.96
N THR A 53 4.88 -9.69 -9.97
CA THR A 53 6.09 -9.29 -10.69
C THR A 53 6.94 -8.40 -9.78
N LEU A 54 6.28 -7.46 -9.10
CA LEU A 54 6.73 -6.70 -7.93
C LEU A 54 7.61 -7.54 -6.99
N ASP A 55 6.97 -8.58 -6.48
CA ASP A 55 7.46 -9.47 -5.45
C ASP A 55 8.68 -10.24 -5.90
N ARG A 56 8.65 -10.77 -7.13
CA ARG A 56 9.78 -11.48 -7.71
C ARG A 56 11.00 -10.57 -7.83
N ILE A 57 10.83 -9.35 -8.34
CA ILE A 57 11.95 -8.39 -8.48
C ILE A 57 12.53 -8.05 -7.11
N ALA A 58 11.69 -7.75 -6.13
CA ALA A 58 12.14 -7.46 -4.76
C ALA A 58 12.85 -8.67 -4.12
N MET A 59 12.31 -9.88 -4.30
CA MET A 59 12.90 -11.11 -3.77
C MET A 59 14.27 -11.41 -4.41
N ASP A 60 14.38 -11.27 -5.72
CA ASP A 60 15.64 -11.46 -6.44
C ASP A 60 16.71 -10.50 -5.91
N GLN A 61 16.35 -9.21 -5.75
CA GLN A 61 17.24 -8.20 -5.19
C GLN A 61 17.66 -8.53 -3.75
N ALA A 62 16.71 -8.85 -2.87
CA ALA A 62 16.98 -9.17 -1.46
C ALA A 62 17.90 -10.40 -1.34
N ARG A 63 17.65 -11.45 -2.13
CA ARG A 63 18.49 -12.66 -2.16
C ARG A 63 19.89 -12.37 -2.67
N ALA A 64 20.02 -11.56 -3.71
CA ALA A 64 21.33 -11.21 -4.25
C ALA A 64 22.17 -10.40 -3.26
N MET A 65 21.56 -9.42 -2.57
CA MET A 65 22.21 -8.67 -1.51
C MET A 65 22.63 -9.60 -0.35
N ALA A 66 21.74 -10.49 0.09
CA ALA A 66 22.02 -11.45 1.15
C ALA A 66 23.12 -12.46 0.78
N ALA A 67 23.17 -12.93 -0.47
CA ALA A 67 24.17 -13.86 -0.95
C ALA A 67 25.57 -13.24 -1.05
N LYS A 68 25.66 -11.94 -1.37
CA LYS A 68 26.92 -11.21 -1.44
C LYS A 68 27.29 -10.51 -0.12
N ASP A 69 26.41 -10.56 0.88
CA ASP A 69 26.49 -9.78 2.11
C ASP A 69 26.71 -8.28 1.87
N ASP A 70 26.08 -7.73 0.83
CA ASP A 70 26.31 -6.37 0.33
C ASP A 70 24.99 -5.63 0.09
N LEU A 71 24.88 -4.40 0.60
CA LEU A 71 23.71 -3.54 0.40
C LEU A 71 23.94 -2.64 -0.82
N SER A 72 23.44 -3.07 -1.98
CA SER A 72 23.67 -2.39 -3.24
C SER A 72 22.43 -2.41 -4.14
N HIS A 73 22.09 -1.24 -4.70
CA HIS A 73 21.01 -1.11 -5.69
C HIS A 73 21.33 -1.84 -7.01
N ASP A 74 22.62 -2.04 -7.29
CA ASP A 74 23.12 -2.57 -8.57
C ASP A 74 23.63 -4.02 -8.46
N VAL A 75 23.32 -4.72 -7.36
CA VAL A 75 23.80 -6.09 -7.12
C VAL A 75 23.39 -7.09 -8.23
N LEU A 76 22.26 -6.81 -8.90
CA LEU A 76 21.73 -7.52 -10.07
C LEU A 76 21.71 -6.62 -11.33
N GLY A 77 22.48 -5.54 -11.32
CA GLY A 77 22.52 -4.53 -12.36
C GLY A 77 21.44 -3.43 -12.22
N PRO A 78 21.39 -2.52 -13.20
CA PRO A 78 20.61 -1.29 -13.12
C PRO A 78 19.11 -1.52 -12.86
N PHE A 79 18.53 -0.74 -11.95
CA PHE A 79 17.12 -0.87 -11.54
C PHE A 79 16.14 -0.82 -12.71
N ASN A 80 16.33 0.09 -13.67
CA ASN A 80 15.45 0.24 -14.84
C ASN A 80 15.34 -1.06 -15.67
N ARG A 81 16.43 -1.81 -15.81
CA ARG A 81 16.42 -3.11 -16.51
C ARG A 81 15.66 -4.17 -15.72
N ARG A 82 15.85 -4.20 -14.39
CA ARG A 82 15.20 -5.17 -13.52
C ARG A 82 13.69 -4.96 -13.42
N VAL A 83 13.23 -3.71 -13.40
CA VAL A 83 11.81 -3.35 -13.27
C VAL A 83 11.06 -3.31 -14.60
N ALA A 84 11.75 -3.31 -15.74
CA ALA A 84 11.13 -3.28 -17.07
C ALA A 84 10.00 -4.30 -17.28
N PRO A 85 10.09 -5.57 -16.81
CA PRO A 85 9.00 -6.54 -16.96
C PRO A 85 7.68 -6.15 -16.28
N ALA A 86 7.70 -5.21 -15.33
CA ALA A 86 6.49 -4.72 -14.68
C ALA A 86 5.61 -3.88 -15.61
N GLY A 87 6.18 -3.30 -16.67
CA GLY A 87 5.42 -2.43 -17.60
C GLY A 87 4.84 -1.18 -16.95
N ALA A 88 5.47 -0.69 -15.87
CA ALA A 88 5.07 0.51 -15.17
C ALA A 88 5.67 1.77 -15.84
N GLY A 89 4.90 2.86 -15.91
CA GLY A 89 5.41 4.15 -16.39
C GLY A 89 6.40 4.78 -15.40
N ARG A 90 6.20 4.54 -14.10
CA ARG A 90 7.13 4.97 -13.04
C ARG A 90 7.31 3.88 -11.99
N ALA A 91 8.54 3.75 -11.49
CA ALA A 91 8.88 2.84 -10.40
C ALA A 91 10.04 3.37 -9.55
N ALA A 92 10.13 2.90 -8.31
CA ALA A 92 11.20 3.23 -7.38
C ALA A 92 11.54 2.02 -6.47
N GLU A 93 12.72 2.04 -5.86
CA GLU A 93 13.21 0.97 -4.99
C GLU A 93 13.73 1.54 -3.66
N ASN A 94 13.39 0.87 -2.56
CA ASN A 94 14.08 1.02 -1.29
C ASN A 94 14.74 -0.30 -0.91
N ILE A 95 15.94 -0.22 -0.33
CA ILE A 95 16.66 -1.35 0.25
C ILE A 95 17.07 -1.03 1.68
N ALA A 96 17.26 -2.04 2.51
CA ALA A 96 17.80 -1.90 3.86
C ALA A 96 18.38 -3.23 4.33
N TYR A 97 19.17 -3.20 5.41
CA TYR A 97 19.47 -4.40 6.19
C TYR A 97 19.44 -4.09 7.69
N GLY A 98 19.42 -5.14 8.52
CA GLY A 98 19.74 -5.06 9.94
C GLY A 98 18.54 -5.27 10.86
N TYR A 99 17.36 -4.75 10.51
CA TYR A 99 16.13 -5.08 11.23
C TYR A 99 15.51 -6.37 10.71
N ASP A 100 15.06 -7.21 11.65
CA ASP A 100 14.40 -8.48 11.35
C ASP A 100 12.90 -8.34 11.10
N ASN A 101 12.30 -7.21 11.51
CA ASN A 101 10.88 -6.94 11.32
C ASN A 101 10.65 -5.80 10.32
N PHE A 102 9.57 -5.93 9.57
CA PHE A 102 9.22 -4.97 8.53
C PHE A 102 8.86 -3.59 9.10
N GLU A 103 8.18 -3.51 10.24
CA GLU A 103 7.76 -2.25 10.86
C GLU A 103 8.93 -1.31 11.15
N LYS A 104 10.03 -1.82 11.72
CA LYS A 104 11.26 -1.05 11.95
C LYS A 104 11.94 -0.67 10.66
N THR A 105 11.97 -1.55 9.66
CA THR A 105 12.50 -1.23 8.32
C THR A 105 11.67 -0.14 7.63
N LEU A 106 10.35 -0.18 7.74
CA LEU A 106 9.46 0.85 7.22
C LEU A 106 9.71 2.18 7.94
N GLY A 107 9.84 2.17 9.27
CA GLY A 107 10.25 3.34 10.05
C GLY A 107 11.56 3.95 9.54
N GLN A 108 12.59 3.13 9.34
CA GLN A 108 13.87 3.56 8.77
C GLN A 108 13.72 4.21 7.39
N TRP A 109 12.87 3.67 6.51
CA TRP A 109 12.59 4.27 5.21
C TRP A 109 11.78 5.57 5.31
N ILE A 110 10.86 5.68 6.28
CA ILE A 110 10.08 6.89 6.53
C ILE A 110 10.99 8.02 7.01
N ASP A 111 11.93 7.73 7.90
CA ASP A 111 12.82 8.73 8.51
C ASP A 111 13.93 9.22 7.56
N SER A 112 14.13 8.54 6.43
CA SER A 112 15.11 8.89 5.41
C SER A 112 14.45 9.61 4.23
N SER A 113 14.81 10.87 3.99
CA SER A 113 14.19 11.71 2.94
C SER A 113 14.18 11.06 1.54
N GLY A 114 15.27 10.41 1.15
CA GLY A 114 15.38 9.69 -0.13
C GLY A 114 14.43 8.50 -0.22
N HIS A 115 14.44 7.63 0.79
CA HIS A 115 13.54 6.46 0.84
C HIS A 115 12.07 6.87 0.99
N ARG A 116 11.80 7.94 1.73
CA ARG A 116 10.46 8.51 1.93
C ARG A 116 9.87 9.01 0.62
N LYS A 117 10.68 9.65 -0.23
CA LYS A 117 10.25 10.08 -1.58
C LYS A 117 9.78 8.89 -2.42
N ASN A 118 10.44 7.74 -2.32
CA ASN A 118 10.03 6.52 -3.01
C ASN A 118 8.73 5.95 -2.43
N LEU A 119 8.57 5.92 -1.10
CA LEU A 119 7.31 5.51 -0.47
C LEU A 119 6.12 6.38 -0.89
N LEU A 120 6.36 7.65 -1.20
CA LEU A 120 5.38 8.61 -1.70
C LEU A 120 5.44 8.79 -3.23
N LEU A 121 5.85 7.75 -3.96
CA LEU A 121 5.84 7.78 -5.41
C LEU A 121 4.41 8.07 -5.91
N HIS A 122 4.23 9.22 -6.55
CA HIS A 122 2.93 9.65 -7.05
C HIS A 122 2.35 8.64 -8.05
N ASN A 123 1.04 8.43 -8.00
CA ASN A 123 0.29 7.46 -8.82
C ASN A 123 0.74 5.99 -8.71
N ALA A 124 1.59 5.66 -7.73
CA ALA A 124 1.90 4.27 -7.47
C ALA A 124 0.69 3.52 -6.94
N SER A 125 0.40 2.38 -7.54
CA SER A 125 -0.74 1.54 -7.22
C SER A 125 -0.34 0.09 -6.90
N ARG A 126 0.93 -0.27 -7.12
CA ARG A 126 1.45 -1.63 -6.93
C ARG A 126 2.75 -1.62 -6.13
N VAL A 127 2.96 -2.67 -5.34
CA VAL A 127 4.17 -2.82 -4.52
C VAL A 127 4.66 -4.27 -4.43
N GLY A 128 5.96 -4.44 -4.61
CA GLY A 128 6.79 -5.61 -4.31
C GLY A 128 7.57 -5.40 -3.02
N ILE A 129 7.65 -6.42 -2.16
CA ILE A 129 8.25 -6.34 -0.82
C ILE A 129 8.77 -7.74 -0.53
N ALA A 130 10.04 -7.86 -0.17
CA ALA A 130 10.66 -9.13 0.17
C ALA A 130 11.84 -8.93 1.12
N SER A 131 12.23 -10.02 1.77
CA SER A 131 13.48 -10.08 2.51
C SER A 131 14.18 -11.42 2.33
N ALA A 132 15.48 -11.42 2.58
CA ALA A 132 16.31 -12.62 2.63
C ALA A 132 17.38 -12.46 3.72
N ARG A 133 17.76 -13.55 4.37
CA ARG A 133 18.88 -13.57 5.33
C ARG A 133 20.17 -13.98 4.64
N ASN A 134 21.29 -13.40 5.05
CA ASN A 134 22.60 -13.85 4.59
C ASN A 134 22.91 -15.28 5.08
N ALA A 135 24.01 -15.87 4.58
CA ALA A 135 24.38 -17.25 4.89
C ALA A 135 24.52 -17.53 6.40
N SER A 136 24.90 -16.51 7.19
CA SER A 136 25.03 -16.63 8.66
C SER A 136 23.69 -16.61 9.40
N GLY A 137 22.60 -16.22 8.74
CA GLY A 137 21.29 -15.98 9.36
C GLY A 137 21.20 -14.70 10.22
N LYS A 138 22.32 -14.03 10.50
CA LYS A 138 22.40 -12.89 11.43
C LYS A 138 21.92 -11.57 10.84
N ARG A 139 21.90 -11.44 9.52
CA ARG A 139 21.52 -10.19 8.84
C ARG A 139 20.39 -10.44 7.87
N THR A 140 19.29 -9.72 8.07
CA THR A 140 18.16 -9.66 7.14
C THR A 140 18.35 -8.48 6.19
N TYR A 141 18.22 -8.73 4.90
CA TYR A 141 18.19 -7.75 3.81
C TYR A 141 16.76 -7.59 3.31
N TRP A 142 16.32 -6.35 3.13
CA TRP A 142 15.00 -5.98 2.66
C TRP A 142 15.09 -5.27 1.32
N ALA A 143 14.13 -5.55 0.45
CA ALA A 143 13.89 -4.79 -0.76
C ALA A 143 12.39 -4.51 -0.91
N MET A 144 12.07 -3.28 -1.32
CA MET A 144 10.74 -2.85 -1.69
C MET A 144 10.81 -2.17 -3.06
N VAL A 145 9.91 -2.56 -3.96
CA VAL A 145 9.76 -1.95 -5.27
C VAL A 145 8.33 -1.44 -5.39
N ILE A 146 8.15 -0.16 -5.66
CA ILE A 146 6.84 0.48 -5.78
C ILE A 146 6.68 1.05 -7.19
N ALA A 147 5.50 0.89 -7.79
CA ALA A 147 5.30 1.21 -9.19
C ALA A 147 3.88 1.69 -9.50
N GLY A 148 3.77 2.54 -10.53
CA GLY A 148 2.57 3.25 -10.92
C GLY A 148 2.59 3.67 -12.38
N ASP A 149 1.62 4.52 -12.75
CA ASP A 149 1.45 5.03 -14.11
C ASP A 149 1.39 3.90 -15.15
N TYR A 150 0.62 2.84 -14.85
CA TYR A 150 0.42 1.75 -15.78
C TYR A 150 -0.45 2.22 -16.95
N GLU A 151 0.00 1.95 -18.17
CA GLU A 151 -0.79 2.21 -19.37
C GLU A 151 -2.16 1.52 -19.28
N PRO A 152 -3.27 2.21 -19.59
CA PRO A 152 -4.58 1.58 -19.66
C PRO A 152 -4.52 0.45 -20.68
N LYS A 153 -4.82 -0.79 -20.26
CA LYS A 153 -5.06 -1.87 -21.21
C LYS A 153 -6.23 -1.44 -22.09
N LYS A 154 -5.98 -1.17 -23.39
CA LYS A 154 -7.04 -0.97 -24.38
C LYS A 154 -7.97 -2.17 -24.30
N GLY A 155 -9.17 -1.98 -23.76
CA GLY A 155 -10.14 -3.06 -23.61
C GLY A 155 -10.43 -3.67 -24.97
N LYS A 156 -10.31 -4.99 -25.10
CA LYS A 156 -11.05 -5.71 -26.14
C LYS A 156 -12.52 -5.42 -25.89
N GLY A 157 -13.09 -4.55 -26.71
CA GLY A 157 -14.49 -4.17 -26.62
C GLY A 157 -15.35 -5.42 -26.56
N LYS A 158 -16.06 -5.59 -25.45
CA LYS A 158 -17.20 -6.50 -25.37
C LYS A 158 -18.24 -5.89 -26.32
N LYS A 159 -18.35 -6.46 -27.53
CA LYS A 159 -19.44 -6.14 -28.46
C LYS A 159 -20.70 -6.66 -27.80
N ASP A 160 -21.38 -5.80 -27.06
CA ASP A 160 -22.77 -6.05 -26.68
C ASP A 160 -23.56 -6.08 -27.99
N LYS A 161 -23.98 -7.28 -28.39
CA LYS A 161 -25.01 -7.46 -29.41
C LYS A 161 -26.34 -7.31 -28.70
N GLU A 162 -27.04 -6.21 -28.95
CA GLU A 162 -28.50 -6.22 -29.03
C GLU A 162 -28.96 -5.27 -30.14
N PRO A 163 -30.06 -5.61 -30.85
CA PRO A 163 -30.35 -5.05 -32.15
C PRO A 163 -31.10 -3.72 -32.05
N LEU A 164 -30.68 -2.77 -32.88
CA LEU A 164 -31.34 -1.49 -33.11
C LEU A 164 -32.66 -1.73 -33.87
N VAL A 165 -33.80 -1.56 -33.19
CA VAL A 165 -35.07 -1.23 -33.84
C VAL A 165 -35.10 0.29 -34.03
N ALA A 166 -35.18 0.69 -35.29
CA ALA A 166 -35.17 2.06 -35.74
C ALA A 166 -36.45 2.81 -35.32
N VAL A 167 -36.28 4.02 -34.78
CA VAL A 167 -37.29 5.08 -34.88
C VAL A 167 -36.60 6.35 -35.35
N LYS A 168 -37.03 6.82 -36.52
CA LYS A 168 -36.63 8.07 -37.18
C LYS A 168 -37.58 9.20 -36.77
N ARG A 169 -37.05 10.44 -36.73
CA ARG A 169 -37.65 11.80 -36.91
C ARG A 169 -37.02 12.78 -35.90
N GLU A 170 -36.63 14.04 -36.15
CA GLU A 170 -36.46 14.93 -37.31
C GLU A 170 -35.64 16.18 -36.82
N ALA A 171 -35.15 17.04 -37.73
CA ALA A 171 -34.12 18.12 -37.63
C ALA A 171 -34.35 19.30 -36.63
N ALA A 172 -33.35 19.82 -35.85
CA ALA A 172 -32.31 20.91 -36.06
C ALA A 172 -32.67 22.26 -35.35
N PRO A 173 -31.79 23.31 -35.15
CA PRO A 173 -30.35 23.52 -35.43
C PRO A 173 -29.48 24.27 -34.34
N ALA A 174 -28.19 24.52 -34.69
CA ALA A 174 -27.20 25.55 -34.21
C ALA A 174 -26.62 25.43 -32.76
N SER A 175 -25.32 25.59 -32.46
CA SER A 175 -24.28 26.54 -32.93
C SER A 175 -22.84 26.10 -32.47
N LYS A 176 -21.78 26.64 -33.11
CA LYS A 176 -20.35 26.61 -32.68
C LYS A 176 -19.86 28.06 -32.49
N PRO A 177 -18.86 28.36 -31.62
CA PRO A 177 -17.44 28.49 -32.06
C PRO A 177 -16.40 27.97 -31.02
N LYS A 178 -15.35 27.25 -31.43
CA LYS A 178 -13.93 27.62 -31.69
C LYS A 178 -13.04 28.00 -30.48
N SER A 179 -12.08 27.10 -30.23
CA SER A 179 -10.65 27.23 -29.84
C SER A 179 -10.09 28.54 -29.29
N SER A 180 -9.20 28.45 -28.30
CA SER A 180 -7.82 29.00 -28.37
C SER A 180 -6.91 28.51 -27.23
N ASN A 181 -5.62 28.51 -27.55
CA ASN A 181 -4.43 27.99 -26.84
C ASN A 181 -4.26 28.36 -25.36
N CYS A 182 -3.50 27.53 -24.64
CA CYS A 182 -2.57 28.04 -23.64
C CYS A 182 -1.19 27.39 -23.81
N HIS A 183 -0.29 28.11 -24.49
CA HIS A 183 1.16 27.92 -24.41
C HIS A 183 1.62 28.47 -23.05
N ILE A 184 2.38 27.71 -22.26
CA ILE A 184 3.44 28.28 -21.41
C ILE A 184 4.67 27.36 -21.44
N LYS A 185 5.81 28.01 -21.61
CA LYS A 185 7.17 27.49 -21.80
C LYS A 185 7.76 26.90 -20.52
N LEU A 186 8.41 25.75 -20.70
CA LEU A 186 9.77 25.38 -20.27
C LEU A 186 10.54 26.39 -19.39
N LEU A 187 10.85 26.00 -18.15
CA LEU A 187 12.07 26.31 -17.37
C LEU A 187 12.18 25.22 -16.27
N SER A 188 13.02 24.20 -16.46
CA SER A 188 14.40 24.11 -15.94
C SER A 188 14.47 23.73 -14.45
N LEU A 189 14.82 22.48 -14.13
CA LEU A 189 15.78 22.15 -13.06
C LEU A 189 16.21 20.67 -13.15
N CYS A 190 17.53 20.48 -13.18
CA CYS A 190 18.21 19.19 -13.24
C CYS A 190 18.05 18.40 -11.93
N ILE A 191 17.64 17.12 -12.03
CA ILE A 191 18.13 15.99 -11.21
C ILE A 191 18.07 14.73 -12.08
#